data_AF-A0A344UVS0-F1
#
_entry.id   AF-A0A344UVS0-F1
#
_cell.length_a   1.000
_cell.length_b   1.000
_cell.length_c   1.000
_cell.angle_alpha   90.00
_cell.angle_beta   90.00
_cell.angle_gamma   90.00
#
_symmetry.space_group_name_H-M   'P 1'
#
loop_
_entity.id
_entity.type
_entity.pdbx_description
1 polymer ?
#
loop_
_entity_poly.entity_id
_entity_poly.type
_entity_poly.pdbx_seq_one_letter_code
_entity_poly.pdbx_strand_id
1 'polypeptide(L)'
;MTGPARTVQEYWTRQLDLMWSLPAAVIAREPDSIHDLRAAGRRLRSTIRVFEPLLRRTPSAHLTAELSWYNGVLGAARDAEVIAEQLSILPDFGRRREILARLVDQMLASRRAGRLLDDLDGFIGSAWRGAVRPGEDLLLVRLDRAERRVADAWRSVLAGPDDLAAAEHRLRRRAKTARYALEALGGTVDESGDRVAGYAGLAALLGVMQDAVVIRHALGPDVPEAAEALLAGQDVRARRAREGLPAAVRDALPESLNRQFRVAE
;
A
#
# COMPACT_ATOMS: atom_id res chain seq x y z
N MET A 1 -22.58 -10.40 17.69
CA MET A 1 -22.52 -9.94 16.28
C MET A 1 -22.13 -8.46 16.25
N THR A 2 -20.89 -8.18 15.83
CA THR A 2 -20.32 -6.85 15.68
C THR A 2 -20.78 -6.26 14.35
N GLY A 3 -21.38 -5.05 14.36
CA GLY A 3 -21.86 -4.43 13.12
C GLY A 3 -20.70 -4.03 12.18
N PRO A 4 -20.93 -3.90 10.85
CA PRO A 4 -19.90 -3.63 9.84
C PRO A 4 -18.95 -2.45 10.17
N ALA A 5 -19.47 -1.37 10.73
CA ALA A 5 -18.67 -0.23 11.18
C ALA A 5 -17.68 -0.59 12.30
N ARG A 6 -18.05 -1.51 13.20
CA ARG A 6 -17.15 -1.98 14.26
C ARG A 6 -16.02 -2.82 13.68
N THR A 7 -16.29 -3.66 12.68
CA THR A 7 -15.24 -4.44 11.98
C THR A 7 -14.15 -3.54 11.39
N VAL A 8 -14.55 -2.42 10.77
CA VAL A 8 -13.59 -1.43 10.25
C VAL A 8 -12.77 -0.78 11.38
N GLN A 9 -13.41 -0.42 12.49
CA GLN A 9 -12.72 0.13 13.65
C GLN A 9 -11.73 -0.88 14.25
N GLU A 10 -12.12 -2.15 14.40
CA GLU A 10 -11.25 -3.23 14.90
C GLU A 10 -10.05 -3.46 13.96
N TYR A 11 -10.27 -3.38 12.64
CA TYR A 11 -9.17 -3.42 11.68
C TYR A 11 -8.19 -2.26 11.89
N TRP A 12 -8.69 -1.04 12.09
CA TRP A 12 -7.84 0.13 12.38
C TRP A 12 -7.09 0.00 13.70
N THR A 13 -7.75 -0.47 14.76
CA THR A 13 -7.10 -0.75 16.06
C THR A 13 -5.94 -1.71 15.89
N ARG A 14 -6.13 -2.84 15.17
CA ARG A 14 -5.02 -3.79 14.89
C ARG A 14 -3.84 -3.14 14.16
N GLN A 15 -4.09 -2.22 13.24
CA GLN A 15 -3.01 -1.51 12.57
C GLN A 15 -2.32 -0.49 13.49
N LEU A 16 -3.08 0.17 14.38
CA LEU A 16 -2.53 1.08 15.37
C LEU A 16 -1.67 0.32 16.40
N ASP A 17 -2.08 -0.87 16.83
CA ASP A 17 -1.32 -1.73 17.73
C ASP A 17 0.05 -2.12 17.15
N LEU A 18 0.10 -2.41 15.84
CA LEU A 18 1.36 -2.61 15.13
C LEU A 18 2.23 -1.34 15.11
N MET A 19 1.60 -0.17 14.93
CA MET A 19 2.33 1.11 14.95
C MET A 19 2.91 1.44 16.34
N TRP A 20 2.27 0.97 17.42
CA TRP A 20 2.79 1.08 18.78
C TRP A 20 3.89 0.08 19.12
N SER A 21 3.80 -1.15 18.60
CA SER A 21 4.69 -2.26 19.01
C SER A 21 5.98 -2.36 18.19
N LEU A 22 5.94 -2.03 16.90
CA LEU A 22 7.10 -2.17 16.00
C LEU A 22 8.23 -1.12 16.13
N PRO A 23 8.08 0.08 16.73
CA PRO A 23 9.17 1.05 16.80
C PRO A 23 10.46 0.51 17.43
N ALA A 24 10.37 -0.32 18.47
CA ALA A 24 11.54 -0.91 19.11
C ALA A 24 12.30 -1.87 18.16
N ALA A 25 11.58 -2.75 17.46
CA ALA A 25 12.13 -3.65 16.45
C ALA A 25 12.78 -2.89 15.29
N VAL A 26 12.16 -1.78 14.86
CA VAL A 26 12.71 -0.87 13.83
C VAL A 26 14.03 -0.26 14.28
N ILE A 27 14.12 0.22 15.51
CA ILE A 27 15.34 0.80 16.08
C ILE A 27 16.43 -0.28 16.20
N ALA A 28 16.05 -1.50 16.59
CA ALA A 28 16.93 -2.66 16.68
C ALA A 28 17.36 -3.23 15.31
N ARG A 29 16.82 -2.69 14.20
CA ARG A 29 17.05 -3.17 12.83
C ARG A 29 16.66 -4.63 12.62
N GLU A 30 15.59 -5.07 13.29
CA GLU A 30 15.04 -6.40 13.06
C GLU A 30 14.54 -6.53 11.61
N PRO A 31 14.72 -7.70 10.98
CA PRO A 31 14.25 -7.95 9.61
C PRO A 31 12.77 -7.59 9.43
N ASP A 32 12.45 -6.95 8.32
CA ASP A 32 11.09 -6.53 7.91
C ASP A 32 10.32 -5.61 8.87
N SER A 33 10.85 -5.27 10.04
CA SER A 33 10.20 -4.39 11.02
C SER A 33 9.78 -3.03 10.43
N ILE A 34 10.65 -2.39 9.64
CA ILE A 34 10.34 -1.13 8.94
C ILE A 34 9.26 -1.34 7.87
N HIS A 35 9.32 -2.46 7.15
CA HIS A 35 8.32 -2.80 6.14
C HIS A 35 6.94 -2.92 6.78
N ASP A 36 6.83 -3.62 7.91
CA ASP A 36 5.57 -3.91 8.58
C ASP A 36 5.00 -2.67 9.26
N LEU A 37 5.84 -1.86 9.91
CA LEU A 37 5.44 -0.58 10.49
C LEU A 37 4.89 0.36 9.40
N ARG A 38 5.57 0.43 8.26
CA ARG A 38 5.09 1.17 7.09
C ARG A 38 3.81 0.57 6.53
N ALA A 39 3.68 -0.75 6.50
CA ALA A 39 2.49 -1.40 6.00
C ALA A 39 1.26 -1.04 6.85
N ALA A 40 1.39 -1.06 8.18
CA ALA A 40 0.35 -0.69 9.13
C ALA A 40 -0.12 0.76 8.93
N GLY A 41 0.82 1.72 8.91
CA GLY A 41 0.51 3.12 8.66
C GLY A 41 -0.14 3.37 7.28
N ARG A 42 0.32 2.67 6.24
CA ARG A 42 -0.28 2.75 4.90
C ARG A 42 -1.70 2.19 4.87
N ARG A 43 -1.95 1.07 5.53
CA ARG A 43 -3.28 0.43 5.62
C ARG A 43 -4.26 1.42 6.27
N LEU A 44 -3.94 1.96 7.45
CA LEU A 44 -4.73 3.00 8.13
C LEU A 44 -5.05 4.16 7.19
N ARG A 45 -4.02 4.76 6.59
CA ARG A 45 -4.18 5.91 5.71
C ARG A 45 -5.09 5.61 4.53
N SER A 46 -4.87 4.48 3.86
CA SER A 46 -5.68 4.08 2.70
C SER A 46 -7.14 3.86 3.10
N THR A 47 -7.40 3.14 4.18
CA THR A 47 -8.78 2.85 4.61
C THR A 47 -9.51 4.08 5.15
N ILE A 48 -8.83 4.96 5.90
CA ILE A 48 -9.41 6.24 6.33
C ILE A 48 -9.82 7.06 5.11
N ARG A 49 -9.01 7.11 4.04
CA ARG A 49 -9.36 7.80 2.79
C ARG A 49 -10.52 7.15 2.03
N VAL A 50 -10.61 5.82 2.03
CA VAL A 50 -11.73 5.12 1.38
C VAL A 50 -13.05 5.46 2.06
N PHE A 51 -13.07 5.44 3.39
CA PHE A 51 -14.26 5.69 4.19
C PHE A 51 -14.47 7.16 4.54
N GLU A 52 -13.55 8.08 4.22
CA GLU A 52 -13.57 9.53 4.53
C GLU A 52 -14.94 10.20 4.39
N PRO A 53 -15.77 9.93 3.35
CA PRO A 53 -17.09 10.54 3.24
C PRO A 53 -18.04 10.22 4.41
N LEU A 54 -17.77 9.14 5.16
CA LEU A 54 -18.52 8.67 6.32
C LEU A 54 -17.86 9.08 7.66
N LEU A 55 -16.66 9.68 7.63
CA LEU A 55 -15.85 9.99 8.82
C LEU A 55 -15.83 11.47 9.14
N ARG A 56 -15.68 11.85 10.42
CA ARG A 56 -15.54 13.25 10.83
C ARG A 56 -14.46 13.96 9.99
N ARG A 57 -14.87 14.94 9.17
CA ARG A 57 -14.03 15.54 8.10
C ARG A 57 -12.68 16.03 8.60
N THR A 58 -12.69 16.91 9.59
CA THR A 58 -11.47 17.60 10.04
C THR A 58 -10.47 16.61 10.66
N PRO A 59 -10.86 15.74 11.62
CA PRO A 59 -9.95 14.71 12.13
C PRO A 59 -9.43 13.76 11.05
N SER A 60 -10.29 13.25 10.15
CA SER A 60 -9.85 12.30 9.13
C SER A 60 -8.86 12.89 8.12
N ALA A 61 -9.05 14.17 7.76
CA ALA A 61 -8.14 14.88 6.86
C ALA A 61 -6.79 15.15 7.53
N HIS A 62 -6.79 15.58 8.79
CA HIS A 62 -5.58 15.78 9.58
C HIS A 62 -4.76 14.49 9.71
N LEU A 63 -5.41 13.40 10.15
CA LEU A 63 -4.75 12.10 10.32
C LEU A 63 -4.20 11.53 9.01
N THR A 64 -4.91 11.72 7.91
CA THR A 64 -4.42 11.30 6.59
C THR A 64 -3.15 12.03 6.17
N ALA A 65 -3.02 13.31 6.53
CA ALA A 65 -1.83 14.11 6.28
C ALA A 65 -0.65 13.67 7.17
N GLU A 66 -0.90 13.49 8.47
CA GLU A 66 0.13 13.03 9.42
C GLU A 66 0.62 11.61 9.09
N LEU A 67 -0.28 10.69 8.76
CA LEU A 67 0.08 9.37 8.24
C LEU A 67 0.87 9.45 6.93
N SER A 68 0.61 10.47 6.09
CA SER A 68 1.37 10.69 4.86
C SER A 68 2.81 11.08 5.15
N TRP A 69 3.03 11.96 6.13
CA TRP A 69 4.36 12.34 6.61
C TRP A 69 5.08 11.13 7.20
N TYR A 70 4.44 10.41 8.14
CA TYR A 70 5.00 9.24 8.82
C TYR A 70 5.45 8.16 7.82
N ASN A 71 4.57 7.80 6.88
CA ASN A 71 4.88 6.81 5.84
C ASN A 71 5.88 7.31 4.79
N GLY A 72 6.02 8.63 4.61
CA GLY A 72 7.01 9.22 3.72
C GLY A 72 8.43 8.97 4.23
N VAL A 73 8.66 9.22 5.53
CA VAL A 73 9.96 8.96 6.18
C VAL A 73 10.29 7.47 6.16
N LEU A 74 9.37 6.61 6.62
CA LEU A 74 9.55 5.15 6.57
C LEU A 74 9.74 4.61 5.15
N GLY A 75 9.07 5.22 4.17
CA GLY A 75 9.17 4.84 2.76
C GLY A 75 10.57 5.05 2.21
N ALA A 76 11.16 6.22 2.44
CA ALA A 76 12.51 6.52 1.99
C ALA A 76 13.54 5.54 2.57
N ALA A 77 13.44 5.22 3.86
CA ALA A 77 14.33 4.25 4.50
C ALA A 77 14.13 2.83 3.95
N ARG A 78 12.88 2.37 3.81
CA ARG A 78 12.61 1.03 3.25
C ARG A 78 13.11 0.89 1.82
N ASP A 79 12.90 1.91 0.98
CA ASP A 79 13.38 1.88 -0.39
C ASP A 79 14.92 1.81 -0.42
N ALA A 80 15.61 2.51 0.50
CA ALA A 80 17.06 2.42 0.63
C ALA A 80 17.56 1.06 1.15
N GLU A 81 16.84 0.40 2.06
CA GLU A 81 17.15 -0.97 2.48
C GLU A 81 17.09 -1.95 1.32
N VAL A 82 15.99 -1.93 0.56
CA VAL A 82 15.77 -2.83 -0.57
C VAL A 82 16.83 -2.60 -1.65
N ILE A 83 17.14 -1.34 -1.96
CA ILE A 83 18.17 -1.01 -2.94
C ILE A 83 19.54 -1.47 -2.46
N ALA A 84 19.90 -1.22 -1.19
CA ALA A 84 21.21 -1.63 -0.64
C ALA A 84 21.37 -3.15 -0.56
N GLU A 85 20.28 -3.89 -0.33
CA GLU A 85 20.29 -5.36 -0.36
C GLU A 85 20.53 -5.88 -1.78
N GLN A 86 19.81 -5.34 -2.77
CA GLN A 86 19.92 -5.75 -4.16
C GLN A 86 21.23 -5.30 -4.83
N LEU A 87 21.77 -4.15 -4.41
CA LEU A 87 23.03 -3.56 -4.91
C LEU A 87 24.13 -3.60 -3.85
N SER A 88 24.19 -4.68 -3.07
CA SER A 88 25.17 -4.83 -1.97
C SER A 88 26.64 -4.75 -2.41
N ILE A 89 26.90 -5.01 -3.70
CA ILE A 89 28.20 -4.82 -4.35
C ILE A 89 28.64 -3.34 -4.48
N LEU A 90 27.73 -2.38 -4.26
CA LEU A 90 27.96 -0.94 -4.41
C LEU A 90 27.88 -0.23 -3.05
N PRO A 91 29.01 0.25 -2.48
CA PRO A 91 29.09 0.69 -1.09
C PRO A 91 28.28 1.95 -0.76
N ASP A 92 28.03 2.82 -1.74
CA ASP A 92 27.30 4.08 -1.55
C ASP A 92 25.86 3.87 -1.08
N PHE A 93 25.20 2.80 -1.53
CA PHE A 93 23.84 2.47 -1.10
C PHE A 93 23.79 2.05 0.38
N GLY A 94 24.85 1.40 0.89
CA GLY A 94 25.00 1.06 2.30
C GLY A 94 25.02 2.30 3.19
N ARG A 95 25.81 3.32 2.81
CA ARG A 95 25.86 4.61 3.55
C ARG A 95 24.51 5.32 3.53
N ARG A 96 23.84 5.36 2.38
CA ARG A 96 22.50 5.99 2.25
C ARG A 96 21.47 5.31 3.15
N ARG A 97 21.47 3.97 3.20
CA ARG A 97 20.61 3.18 4.10
C ARG A 97 20.82 3.59 5.56
N GLU A 98 22.06 3.71 6.03
CA GLU A 98 22.36 4.10 7.42
C GLU A 98 21.86 5.51 7.78
N ILE A 99 22.04 6.48 6.88
CA ILE A 99 21.57 7.86 7.10
C ILE A 99 20.05 7.88 7.26
N LEU A 100 19.33 7.20 6.37
CA LEU A 100 17.87 7.17 6.40
C LEU A 100 17.34 6.39 7.60
N ALA A 101 18.05 5.35 8.04
CA ALA A 101 17.71 4.60 9.25
C ALA A 101 17.79 5.51 10.50
N ARG A 102 18.82 6.35 10.62
CA ARG A 102 18.91 7.35 11.73
C ARG A 102 17.79 8.38 11.68
N LEU A 103 17.37 8.81 10.49
CA LEU A 103 16.24 9.73 10.34
C LEU A 103 14.92 9.08 10.77
N VAL A 104 14.75 7.77 10.54
CA VAL A 104 13.61 7.01 11.07
C VAL A 104 13.65 6.99 12.59
N ASP A 105 14.79 6.72 13.22
CA ASP A 105 14.89 6.70 14.69
C ASP A 105 14.50 8.05 15.29
N GLN A 106 15.01 9.15 14.73
CA GLN A 106 14.67 10.51 15.15
C GLN A 106 13.18 10.81 14.96
N MET A 107 12.60 10.37 13.85
CA MET A 107 11.18 10.52 13.57
C MET A 107 10.33 9.76 14.59
N LEU A 108 10.66 8.50 14.89
CA LEU A 108 9.95 7.65 15.84
C LEU A 108 10.04 8.20 17.27
N ALA A 109 11.19 8.77 17.66
CA ALA A 109 11.38 9.42 18.96
C ALA A 109 10.73 10.82 19.06
N SER A 110 10.19 11.35 17.96
CA SER A 110 9.66 12.72 17.93
C SER A 110 8.31 12.83 18.64
N ARG A 111 8.07 13.98 19.28
CA ARG A 111 6.74 14.33 19.83
C ARG A 111 5.64 14.31 18.77
N ARG A 112 5.98 14.54 17.50
CA ARG A 112 5.03 14.52 16.40
C ARG A 112 4.54 13.10 16.10
N ALA A 113 5.44 12.13 16.09
CA ALA A 113 5.07 10.72 15.94
C ALA A 113 4.18 10.25 17.09
N GLY A 114 4.54 10.56 18.34
CA GLY A 114 3.72 10.25 19.52
C GLY A 114 2.30 10.82 19.41
N ARG A 115 2.17 12.13 19.10
CA ARG A 115 0.86 12.77 18.92
C ARG A 115 0.01 12.13 17.83
N LEU A 116 0.62 11.72 16.70
CA LEU A 116 -0.11 11.01 15.66
C LEU A 116 -0.73 9.71 16.21
N LEU A 117 -0.01 8.95 17.02
CA LEU A 117 -0.54 7.70 17.60
C LEU A 117 -1.68 7.99 18.58
N ASP A 118 -1.53 9.01 19.44
CA ASP A 118 -2.58 9.43 20.38
C ASP A 118 -3.84 9.93 19.65
N ASP A 119 -3.66 10.74 18.60
CA ASP A 119 -4.76 11.26 17.79
C ASP A 119 -5.49 10.15 17.02
N LEU A 120 -4.76 9.12 16.57
CA LEU A 120 -5.36 7.93 15.95
C LEU A 120 -6.20 7.15 16.95
N ASP A 121 -5.68 6.93 18.17
CA ASP A 121 -6.39 6.21 19.23
C ASP A 121 -7.72 6.90 19.58
N GLY A 122 -7.67 8.20 19.87
CA GLY A 122 -8.86 9.00 20.16
C GLY A 122 -9.85 9.10 18.99
N PHE A 123 -9.35 9.04 17.75
CA PHE A 123 -10.18 9.07 16.55
C PHE A 123 -10.93 7.76 16.32
N ILE A 124 -10.27 6.60 16.41
CA ILE A 124 -10.84 5.31 15.97
C ILE A 124 -12.18 5.03 16.67
N GLY A 125 -12.27 5.24 17.98
CA GLY A 125 -13.50 4.99 18.75
C GLY A 125 -14.69 5.88 18.35
N SER A 126 -14.43 7.08 17.83
CA SER A 126 -15.42 8.11 17.51
C SER A 126 -15.40 8.57 16.04
N ALA A 127 -14.87 7.73 15.14
CA ALA A 127 -14.48 8.12 13.80
C ALA A 127 -15.65 8.53 12.88
N TRP A 128 -16.81 7.89 13.06
CA TRP A 128 -17.98 8.05 12.20
C TRP A 128 -18.66 9.42 12.36
N ARG A 129 -19.24 9.93 11.27
CA ARG A 129 -20.08 11.14 11.34
C ARG A 129 -21.44 10.83 11.96
N GLY A 130 -21.92 11.76 12.77
CA GLY A 130 -23.26 11.70 13.34
C GLY A 130 -23.39 10.68 14.47
N ALA A 131 -24.60 10.57 15.02
CA ALA A 131 -24.90 9.69 16.15
C ALA A 131 -25.04 8.22 15.74
N VAL A 132 -25.32 7.93 14.45
CA VAL A 132 -25.59 6.58 13.95
C VAL A 132 -24.42 6.09 13.12
N ARG A 133 -23.91 4.89 13.45
CA ARG A 133 -22.82 4.24 12.71
C ARG A 133 -23.30 3.82 11.31
N PRO A 134 -22.44 3.87 10.28
CA PRO A 134 -22.84 3.44 8.95
C PRO A 134 -23.20 1.95 8.95
N GLY A 135 -24.31 1.64 8.29
CA GLY A 135 -24.67 0.26 7.96
C GLY A 135 -23.79 -0.30 6.84
N GLU A 136 -24.00 -1.56 6.52
CA GLU A 136 -23.26 -2.32 5.52
C GLU A 136 -23.28 -1.65 4.14
N ASP A 137 -24.47 -1.30 3.64
CA ASP A 137 -24.66 -0.74 2.30
C ASP A 137 -23.77 0.49 2.04
N LEU A 138 -23.66 1.39 3.02
CA LEU A 138 -22.86 2.60 2.88
C LEU A 138 -21.36 2.29 2.76
N LEU A 139 -20.89 1.26 3.47
CA LEU A 139 -19.51 0.80 3.41
C LEU A 139 -19.23 0.06 2.10
N LEU A 140 -20.15 -0.79 1.65
CA LEU A 140 -20.06 -1.49 0.36
C LEU A 140 -20.01 -0.52 -0.82
N VAL A 141 -20.77 0.58 -0.78
CA VAL A 141 -20.67 1.66 -1.79
C VAL A 141 -19.27 2.28 -1.83
N ARG A 142 -18.56 2.36 -0.69
CA ARG A 142 -17.16 2.85 -0.69
C ARG A 142 -16.19 1.82 -1.27
N LEU A 143 -16.41 0.53 -0.99
CA LEU A 143 -15.65 -0.57 -1.59
C LEU A 143 -15.83 -0.61 -3.11
N ASP A 144 -17.06 -0.65 -3.62
CA ASP A 144 -17.35 -0.67 -5.08
C ASP A 144 -16.62 0.48 -5.80
N ARG A 145 -16.62 1.69 -5.23
CA ARG A 145 -15.88 2.82 -5.78
C ARG A 145 -14.36 2.60 -5.81
N ALA A 146 -13.78 1.95 -4.81
CA ALA A 146 -12.36 1.62 -4.79
C ALA A 146 -12.02 0.58 -5.86
N GLU A 147 -12.92 -0.37 -6.14
CA GLU A 147 -12.72 -1.43 -7.13
C GLU A 147 -12.92 -0.94 -8.56
N ARG A 148 -13.94 -0.10 -8.81
CA ARG A 148 -14.07 0.61 -10.10
C ARG A 148 -12.81 1.35 -10.46
N ARG A 149 -12.19 2.00 -9.48
CA ARG A 149 -10.90 2.70 -9.66
C ARG A 149 -9.73 1.76 -10.01
N VAL A 150 -9.80 0.47 -9.70
CA VAL A 150 -8.85 -0.55 -10.19
C VAL A 150 -9.15 -0.85 -11.64
N ALA A 151 -10.40 -1.13 -11.99
CA ALA A 151 -10.83 -1.37 -13.35
C ALA A 151 -10.48 -0.19 -14.29
N ASP A 152 -10.71 1.04 -13.85
CA ASP A 152 -10.34 2.26 -14.60
C ASP A 152 -8.83 2.36 -14.83
N ALA A 153 -8.05 2.03 -13.80
CA ALA A 153 -6.59 2.03 -13.91
C ALA A 153 -6.10 0.92 -14.85
N TRP A 154 -6.77 -0.24 -14.86
CA TRP A 154 -6.47 -1.32 -15.80
C TRP A 154 -6.80 -0.93 -17.23
N ARG A 155 -7.95 -0.29 -17.48
CA ARG A 155 -8.27 0.30 -18.80
C ARG A 155 -7.21 1.28 -19.27
N SER A 156 -6.69 2.11 -18.36
CA SER A 156 -5.59 3.02 -18.68
C SER A 156 -4.29 2.30 -19.02
N VAL A 157 -4.02 1.10 -18.48
CA VAL A 157 -2.85 0.30 -18.85
C VAL A 157 -3.05 -0.34 -20.22
N LEU A 158 -4.24 -0.91 -20.47
CA LEU A 158 -4.59 -1.51 -21.77
C LEU A 158 -4.58 -0.51 -22.92
N ALA A 159 -4.88 0.76 -22.65
CA ALA A 159 -4.84 1.82 -23.65
C ALA A 159 -3.42 2.15 -24.16
N GLY A 160 -2.36 1.58 -23.57
CA GLY A 160 -0.97 1.79 -24.00
C GLY A 160 -0.51 3.25 -23.90
N PRO A 161 -0.58 3.90 -22.72
CA PRO A 161 -0.17 5.29 -22.56
C PRO A 161 1.36 5.43 -22.72
N ASP A 162 1.81 6.63 -23.11
CA ASP A 162 3.24 6.95 -23.26
C ASP A 162 4.06 6.60 -22.01
N ASP A 163 3.51 6.92 -20.82
CA ASP A 163 4.10 6.53 -19.53
C ASP A 163 3.38 5.31 -18.94
N LEU A 164 3.67 4.14 -19.53
CA LEU A 164 3.15 2.85 -19.10
C LEU A 164 3.54 2.52 -17.65
N ALA A 165 4.78 2.80 -17.24
CA ALA A 165 5.26 2.56 -15.88
C ALA A 165 4.45 3.34 -14.84
N ALA A 166 4.10 4.61 -15.12
CA ALA A 166 3.22 5.36 -14.23
C ALA A 166 1.79 4.80 -14.20
N ALA A 167 1.27 4.30 -15.33
CA ALA A 167 -0.05 3.65 -15.37
C ALA A 167 -0.07 2.36 -14.52
N GLU A 168 0.95 1.52 -14.63
CA GLU A 168 1.14 0.30 -13.83
C GLU A 168 1.30 0.63 -12.34
N HIS A 169 2.07 1.67 -12.01
CA HIS A 169 2.21 2.13 -10.63
C HIS A 169 0.87 2.63 -10.06
N ARG A 170 0.07 3.35 -10.85
CA ARG A 170 -1.28 3.76 -10.47
C ARG A 170 -2.18 2.54 -10.22
N LEU A 171 -2.19 1.56 -11.13
CA LEU A 171 -2.94 0.31 -10.96
C LEU A 171 -2.58 -0.37 -9.64
N ARG A 172 -1.28 -0.48 -9.34
CA ARG A 172 -0.79 -1.09 -8.09
C ARG A 172 -1.32 -0.39 -6.85
N ARG A 173 -1.30 0.95 -6.84
CA ARG A 173 -1.84 1.74 -5.73
C ARG A 173 -3.33 1.49 -5.54
N ARG A 174 -4.09 1.40 -6.64
CA ARG A 174 -5.53 1.13 -6.61
C ARG A 174 -5.83 -0.28 -6.11
N ALA A 175 -5.12 -1.29 -6.62
CA ALA A 175 -5.26 -2.69 -6.17
C ALA A 175 -4.99 -2.83 -4.67
N LYS A 176 -3.91 -2.21 -4.16
CA LYS A 176 -3.65 -2.18 -2.70
C LYS A 176 -4.77 -1.49 -1.92
N THR A 177 -5.30 -0.39 -2.44
CA THR A 177 -6.38 0.35 -1.77
C THR A 177 -7.68 -0.47 -1.71
N ALA A 178 -8.05 -1.15 -2.80
CA ALA A 178 -9.19 -2.07 -2.83
C ALA A 178 -9.00 -3.22 -1.85
N ARG A 179 -7.81 -3.86 -1.84
CA ARG A 179 -7.48 -4.90 -0.87
C ARG A 179 -7.65 -4.44 0.57
N TYR A 180 -7.10 -3.29 0.94
CA TYR A 180 -7.19 -2.79 2.32
C TYR A 180 -8.62 -2.43 2.72
N ALA A 181 -9.42 -1.89 1.79
CA ALA A 181 -10.84 -1.64 2.03
C ALA A 181 -11.59 -2.95 2.30
N LEU A 182 -11.31 -3.98 1.51
CA LEU A 182 -11.93 -5.30 1.66
C LEU A 182 -11.50 -5.99 2.97
N GLU A 183 -10.21 -5.97 3.30
CA GLU A 183 -9.70 -6.48 4.58
C GLU A 183 -10.33 -5.76 5.79
N ALA A 184 -10.57 -4.45 5.68
CA ALA A 184 -11.21 -3.67 6.75
C ALA A 184 -12.68 -4.02 6.95
N LEU A 185 -13.36 -4.48 5.90
CA LEU A 185 -14.73 -5.00 5.98
C LEU A 185 -14.75 -6.45 6.48
N GLY A 186 -13.62 -7.16 6.44
CA GLY A 186 -13.51 -8.53 6.93
C GLY A 186 -14.49 -9.47 6.24
N GLY A 187 -15.00 -10.45 6.98
CA GLY A 187 -15.98 -11.43 6.50
C GLY A 187 -17.40 -10.89 6.27
N THR A 188 -17.62 -9.57 6.30
CA THR A 188 -18.91 -8.96 5.92
C THR A 188 -19.18 -9.10 4.42
N VAL A 189 -18.15 -9.30 3.60
CA VAL A 189 -18.30 -9.51 2.16
C VAL A 189 -18.07 -10.98 1.81
N ASP A 190 -19.03 -11.57 1.10
CA ASP A 190 -18.90 -12.91 0.54
C ASP A 190 -17.66 -13.01 -0.37
N GLU A 191 -16.96 -14.15 -0.29
CA GLU A 191 -15.74 -14.42 -1.06
C GLU A 191 -14.63 -13.37 -0.85
N SER A 192 -14.67 -12.63 0.26
CA SER A 192 -13.67 -11.62 0.60
C SER A 192 -12.26 -12.18 0.67
N GLY A 193 -12.09 -13.42 1.14
CA GLY A 193 -10.79 -14.10 1.21
C GLY A 193 -10.11 -14.24 -0.15
N ASP A 194 -10.83 -14.81 -1.13
CA ASP A 194 -10.31 -15.06 -2.47
C ASP A 194 -9.99 -13.74 -3.18
N ARG A 195 -10.86 -12.74 -3.04
CA ARG A 195 -10.63 -11.40 -3.61
C ARG A 195 -9.46 -10.67 -2.95
N VAL A 196 -9.30 -10.79 -1.62
CA VAL A 196 -8.11 -10.26 -0.91
C VAL A 196 -6.84 -10.90 -1.46
N ALA A 197 -6.84 -12.22 -1.68
CA ALA A 197 -5.73 -12.96 -2.28
C ALA A 197 -5.49 -12.52 -3.73
N GLY A 198 -6.53 -12.37 -4.55
CA GLY A 198 -6.45 -11.89 -5.93
C GLY A 198 -5.81 -10.49 -6.01
N TYR A 199 -6.29 -9.53 -5.21
CA TYR A 199 -5.65 -8.21 -5.15
C TYR A 199 -4.22 -8.25 -4.62
N ALA A 200 -3.90 -9.19 -3.72
CA ALA A 200 -2.54 -9.38 -3.24
C ALA A 200 -1.62 -9.89 -4.37
N GLY A 201 -2.06 -10.88 -5.14
CA GLY A 201 -1.36 -11.40 -6.31
C GLY A 201 -1.13 -10.33 -7.37
N LEU A 202 -2.17 -9.57 -7.74
CA LEU A 202 -2.06 -8.44 -8.66
C LEU A 202 -1.04 -7.40 -8.17
N ALA A 203 -1.10 -7.03 -6.88
CA ALA A 203 -0.16 -6.08 -6.30
C ALA A 203 1.28 -6.60 -6.21
N ALA A 204 1.46 -7.93 -6.15
CA ALA A 204 2.77 -8.58 -6.13
C ALA A 204 3.43 -8.55 -7.51
N LEU A 205 2.71 -8.91 -8.58
CA LEU A 205 3.18 -8.81 -9.97
C LEU A 205 3.60 -7.38 -10.30
N LEU A 206 2.73 -6.41 -10.00
CA LEU A 206 3.04 -4.98 -10.19
C LEU A 206 4.18 -4.50 -9.28
N GLY A 207 4.43 -5.18 -8.16
CA GLY A 207 5.57 -4.94 -7.29
C GLY A 207 6.88 -5.27 -8.00
N VAL A 208 6.99 -6.47 -8.56
CA VAL A 208 8.16 -6.91 -9.35
C VAL A 208 8.46 -5.93 -10.49
N MET A 209 7.43 -5.47 -11.18
CA MET A 209 7.57 -4.50 -12.27
C MET A 209 8.07 -3.15 -11.78
N GLN A 210 7.55 -2.66 -10.65
CA GLN A 210 7.98 -1.41 -10.03
C GLN A 210 9.43 -1.49 -9.53
N ASP A 211 9.85 -2.64 -8.99
CA ASP A 211 11.20 -2.82 -8.45
C ASP A 211 12.25 -2.67 -9.56
N ALA A 212 12.00 -3.20 -10.77
CA ALA A 212 12.86 -2.99 -11.93
C ALA A 212 13.03 -1.50 -12.29
N VAL A 213 11.95 -0.72 -12.22
CA VAL A 213 11.98 0.74 -12.46
C VAL A 213 12.78 1.46 -11.36
N VAL A 214 12.56 1.08 -10.08
CA VAL A 214 13.26 1.68 -8.94
C VAL A 214 14.76 1.42 -9.01
N ILE A 215 15.17 0.18 -9.31
CA ILE A 215 16.59 -0.18 -9.42
C ILE A 215 17.25 0.55 -10.58
N ARG A 216 16.61 0.60 -11.76
CA ARG A 216 17.12 1.37 -12.90
C ARG A 216 17.30 2.84 -12.54
N HIS A 217 16.31 3.44 -11.88
CA HIS A 217 16.40 4.83 -11.46
C HIS A 217 17.50 5.07 -10.42
N ALA A 218 17.72 4.13 -9.50
CA ALA A 218 18.77 4.21 -8.49
C ALA A 218 20.18 4.11 -9.08
N LEU A 219 20.36 3.30 -10.13
CA LEU A 219 21.63 3.16 -10.85
C LEU A 219 21.93 4.36 -11.76
N GLY A 220 20.89 5.06 -12.25
CA GLY A 220 21.06 6.18 -13.17
C GLY A 220 21.40 5.72 -14.60
N PRO A 221 21.80 6.65 -15.48
CA PRO A 221 22.12 6.33 -16.87
C PRO A 221 23.42 5.54 -17.02
N ASP A 222 24.40 5.76 -16.14
CA ASP A 222 25.72 5.15 -16.18
C ASP A 222 25.76 3.90 -15.29
N VAL A 223 25.16 2.81 -15.79
CA VAL A 223 25.08 1.54 -15.06
C VAL A 223 26.48 0.92 -14.93
N PRO A 224 26.97 0.64 -13.71
CA PRO A 224 28.25 -0.06 -13.54
C PRO A 224 28.19 -1.48 -14.12
N GLU A 225 29.28 -1.93 -14.73
CA GLU A 225 29.41 -3.29 -15.31
C GLU A 225 28.96 -4.38 -14.31
N ALA A 226 29.35 -4.23 -13.05
CA ALA A 226 28.99 -5.16 -11.97
C ALA A 226 27.47 -5.26 -11.71
N ALA A 227 26.66 -4.29 -12.14
CA ALA A 227 25.21 -4.26 -11.96
C ALA A 227 24.40 -4.64 -13.23
N GLU A 228 25.04 -4.83 -14.38
CA GLU A 228 24.36 -5.09 -15.65
C GLU A 228 23.54 -6.38 -15.62
N ALA A 229 24.14 -7.47 -15.14
CA ALA A 229 23.48 -8.78 -15.04
C ALA A 229 22.26 -8.74 -14.12
N LEU A 230 22.34 -8.00 -13.01
CA LEU A 230 21.21 -7.80 -12.10
C LEU A 230 20.07 -7.06 -12.81
N LEU A 231 20.37 -5.96 -13.49
CA LEU A 231 19.38 -5.14 -14.19
C LEU A 231 18.68 -5.93 -15.29
N ALA A 232 19.44 -6.69 -16.10
CA ALA A 232 18.89 -7.57 -17.12
C ALA A 232 17.96 -8.64 -16.50
N GLY A 233 18.34 -9.20 -15.35
CA GLY A 233 17.50 -10.13 -14.59
C GLY A 233 16.19 -9.50 -14.11
N GLN A 234 16.23 -8.24 -13.63
CA GLN A 234 15.03 -7.51 -13.21
C GLN A 234 14.11 -7.22 -14.40
N ASP A 235 14.65 -6.87 -15.57
CA ASP A 235 13.85 -6.64 -16.78
C ASP A 235 13.11 -7.90 -17.23
N VAL A 236 13.79 -9.06 -17.20
CA VAL A 236 13.16 -10.35 -17.52
C VAL A 236 12.02 -10.66 -16.55
N ARG A 237 12.23 -10.47 -15.24
CA ARG A 237 11.18 -10.68 -14.22
C ARG A 237 10.01 -9.72 -14.42
N ALA A 238 10.27 -8.45 -14.69
CA ALA A 238 9.22 -7.46 -14.93
C ALA A 238 8.40 -7.79 -16.18
N ARG A 239 9.01 -8.26 -17.28
CA ARG A 239 8.29 -8.73 -18.46
C ARG A 239 7.38 -9.91 -18.15
N ARG A 240 7.90 -10.96 -17.48
CA ARG A 240 7.10 -12.12 -17.06
C ARG A 240 5.95 -11.75 -16.14
N ALA A 241 6.19 -10.84 -15.19
CA ALA A 241 5.15 -10.36 -14.29
C ALA A 241 4.03 -9.61 -15.04
N ARG A 242 4.40 -8.86 -16.08
CA ARG A 242 3.45 -8.13 -16.94
C ARG A 242 2.53 -9.07 -17.72
N GLU A 243 3.06 -10.17 -18.24
CA GLU A 243 2.29 -11.22 -18.94
C GLU A 243 1.18 -11.81 -18.06
N GLY A 244 1.39 -11.88 -16.74
CA GLY A 244 0.41 -12.36 -15.78
C GLY A 244 -0.68 -11.35 -15.38
N LEU A 245 -0.57 -10.07 -15.76
CA LEU A 245 -1.53 -9.05 -15.32
C LEU A 245 -2.99 -9.32 -15.73
N PRO A 246 -3.30 -9.74 -16.97
CA PRO A 246 -4.70 -9.97 -17.35
C PRO A 246 -5.41 -11.02 -16.48
N ALA A 247 -4.73 -12.13 -16.18
CA ALA A 247 -5.25 -13.16 -15.28
C ALA A 247 -5.39 -12.62 -13.85
N ALA A 248 -4.35 -11.98 -13.31
CA ALA A 248 -4.40 -11.43 -11.95
C ALA A 248 -5.46 -10.34 -11.75
N VAL A 249 -5.77 -9.54 -12.77
CA VAL A 249 -6.88 -8.58 -12.73
C VAL A 249 -8.23 -9.30 -12.70
N ARG A 250 -8.40 -10.35 -13.52
CA ARG A 250 -9.60 -11.19 -13.56
C ARG A 250 -9.87 -11.83 -12.20
N ASP A 251 -8.83 -12.37 -11.56
CA ASP A 251 -8.95 -13.04 -10.26
C ASP A 251 -9.21 -12.05 -9.12
N ALA A 252 -8.79 -10.79 -9.26
CA ALA A 252 -8.91 -9.77 -8.22
C ALA A 252 -10.26 -9.03 -8.23
N LEU A 253 -10.75 -8.65 -9.41
CA LEU A 253 -11.96 -7.84 -9.54
C LEU A 253 -13.23 -8.70 -9.34
N PRO A 254 -14.31 -8.12 -8.78
CA PRO A 254 -15.60 -8.80 -8.75
C PRO A 254 -16.13 -9.02 -10.17
N GLU A 255 -16.90 -10.09 -10.34
CA GLU A 255 -17.48 -10.53 -11.62
C GLU A 255 -18.22 -9.39 -12.36
N SER A 256 -18.93 -8.55 -11.63
CA SER A 256 -19.66 -7.39 -12.16
C SER A 256 -18.76 -6.40 -12.91
N LEU A 257 -17.50 -6.25 -12.48
CA LEU A 257 -16.49 -5.41 -13.11
C LEU A 257 -15.63 -6.18 -14.13
N ASN A 258 -15.55 -7.51 -14.05
CA ASN A 258 -14.82 -8.31 -15.04
C ASN A 258 -15.53 -8.40 -16.39
N ARG A 259 -16.86 -8.35 -16.42
CA ARG A 259 -17.64 -8.46 -17.68
C ARG A 259 -17.22 -7.46 -18.76
N GLN A 260 -16.71 -6.29 -18.38
CA GLN A 260 -16.24 -5.27 -19.33
C GLN A 260 -14.89 -5.61 -20.00
N PHE A 261 -14.18 -6.64 -19.53
CA PHE A 261 -12.88 -7.09 -20.03
C PHE A 261 -12.95 -8.43 -20.76
N ARG A 262 -14.15 -9.02 -20.91
CA ARG A 262 -14.36 -10.32 -21.56
C ARG A 262 -14.44 -10.26 -23.09
N VAL A 263 -13.98 -9.19 -23.73
CA VAL A 263 -13.99 -9.08 -25.18
C VAL A 263 -12.56 -9.22 -25.72
N ALA A 264 -12.39 -10.19 -26.64
CA ALA A 264 -11.19 -10.67 -27.32
C ALA A 264 -10.47 -11.87 -26.65
N GLU A 265 -11.17 -13.01 -26.53
CA GLU A 265 -10.57 -14.34 -26.80
C GLU A 265 -10.98 -14.76 -28.21
#